data_AF-A0A7C3IM05-F1
#
_entry.id   AF-A0A7C3IM05-F1
#
_cell.length_a   1.000
_cell.length_b   1.000
_cell.length_c   1.000
_cell.angle_alpha   90.00
_cell.angle_beta   90.00
_cell.angle_gamma   90.00
#
_symmetry.space_group_name_H-M   'P 1'
#
loop_
_entity.id
_entity.type
_entity.pdbx_description
1 polymer ?
#
loop_
_entity_poly.entity_id
_entity_poly.type
_entity_poly.pdbx_seq_one_letter_code
_entity_poly.pdbx_strand_id
1 'polypeptide(L)'
;MFILKKRRAVFLYISTACCTLIFYSCVLFASQAEDQNTPVIRDVIPLPQNWLDASPVRGKPQLTFYLTQFLYKCNECHIDLKTPTYECDKYVKMPTAFHLPLGAHRDMVFNHGINMRCFNCHNCANLETYIDYDGSEIPADRPVLLCRKCHGTTYRDWAAGVHGRINGYWDTSGGAQEKLECNQCHNPHHPHFPLLVPRPPPSQARIPHIKKGKHREHE
;
A
#
# COMPACT_ATOMS: atom_id res chain seq x y z
N MET A 1 1.89 -49.20 70.14
CA MET A 1 1.11 -48.55 69.05
C MET A 1 1.71 -47.22 68.53
N PHE A 2 2.42 -46.43 69.36
CA PHE A 2 2.99 -45.13 68.96
C PHE A 2 4.18 -45.17 67.97
N ILE A 3 5.06 -46.19 68.06
CA ILE A 3 6.29 -46.27 67.26
C ILE A 3 5.99 -46.54 65.76
N LEU A 4 4.98 -47.36 65.46
CA LEU A 4 4.55 -47.64 64.09
C LEU A 4 3.94 -46.41 63.40
N LYS A 5 3.23 -45.56 64.15
CA LYS A 5 2.62 -44.31 63.63
C LYS A 5 3.70 -43.29 63.26
N LYS A 6 4.76 -43.18 64.07
CA LYS A 6 5.92 -42.30 63.81
C LYS A 6 6.73 -42.75 62.60
N ARG A 7 6.95 -44.07 62.43
CA ARG A 7 7.62 -44.64 61.25
C ARG A 7 6.82 -44.44 59.96
N ARG A 8 5.48 -44.59 60.00
CA ARG A 8 4.60 -44.30 58.86
C ARG A 8 4.61 -42.81 58.46
N ALA A 9 4.61 -41.91 59.44
CA ALA A 9 4.70 -40.47 59.17
C ALA A 9 6.05 -40.09 58.51
N VAL A 10 7.16 -40.66 58.98
CA VAL A 10 8.48 -40.43 58.37
C VAL A 10 8.56 -40.99 56.94
N PHE A 11 7.99 -42.17 56.68
CA PHE A 11 7.91 -42.73 55.33
C PHE A 11 7.05 -41.89 54.38
N LEU A 12 5.91 -41.35 54.85
CA LEU A 12 5.09 -40.44 54.05
C LEU A 12 5.83 -39.13 53.72
N TYR A 13 6.56 -38.57 54.69
CA TYR A 13 7.35 -37.35 54.47
C TYR A 13 8.49 -37.57 53.47
N ILE A 14 9.19 -38.70 53.55
CA ILE A 14 10.26 -39.04 52.61
C ILE A 14 9.69 -39.29 51.20
N SER A 15 8.56 -40.00 51.11
CA SER A 15 7.91 -40.27 49.82
C SER A 15 7.39 -38.99 49.15
N THR A 16 6.79 -38.07 49.91
CA THR A 16 6.29 -36.80 49.37
C THR A 16 7.43 -35.88 48.94
N ALA A 17 8.50 -35.78 49.73
CA ALA A 17 9.70 -35.04 49.36
C ALA A 17 10.40 -35.60 48.12
N CYS A 18 10.41 -36.92 47.94
CA CYS A 18 10.99 -37.55 46.76
C CYS A 18 10.14 -37.28 45.50
N CYS A 19 8.81 -37.39 45.61
CA CYS A 19 7.90 -37.07 44.50
C CYS A 19 7.99 -35.59 44.09
N THR A 20 8.11 -34.66 45.03
CA THR A 20 8.24 -33.23 44.69
C THR A 20 9.58 -32.94 44.01
N LEU A 21 10.68 -33.56 44.46
CA LEU A 21 11.99 -33.42 43.81
C LEU A 21 11.99 -33.99 42.39
N ILE A 22 11.38 -35.15 42.18
CA ILE A 22 11.26 -35.76 40.84
C ILE A 22 10.42 -34.87 39.93
N PHE A 23 9.30 -34.34 40.43
CA PHE A 23 8.44 -33.45 39.65
C PHE A 23 9.17 -32.15 39.29
N TYR A 24 9.89 -31.55 40.24
CA TYR A 24 10.68 -30.33 39.99
C TYR A 24 11.80 -30.58 38.96
N SER A 25 12.46 -31.74 39.05
CA SER A 25 13.46 -32.17 38.07
C SER A 25 12.86 -32.32 36.67
N CYS A 26 11.72 -33.01 36.54
CA CYS A 26 11.03 -33.16 35.25
C CYS A 26 10.61 -31.82 34.64
N VAL A 27 10.11 -30.88 35.45
CA VAL A 27 9.76 -29.52 34.98
C VAL A 27 10.99 -28.76 34.51
N LEU A 28 12.12 -28.85 35.24
CA LEU A 28 13.37 -28.22 34.82
C LEU A 28 13.89 -28.82 33.51
N PHE A 29 13.89 -30.15 33.35
CA PHE A 29 14.28 -30.81 32.10
C PHE A 29 13.34 -30.45 30.94
N ALA A 30 12.03 -30.34 31.18
CA ALA A 30 11.08 -29.91 30.16
C ALA A 30 11.25 -28.43 29.78
N SER A 31 11.61 -27.55 30.71
CA SER A 31 11.92 -26.14 30.41
C SER A 31 13.24 -25.95 29.67
N GLN A 32 14.19 -26.88 29.82
CA GLN A 32 15.48 -26.87 29.12
C GLN A 32 15.43 -27.56 27.77
N ALA A 33 14.33 -28.27 27.45
CA ALA A 33 14.02 -28.72 26.10
C ALA A 33 13.54 -27.53 25.25
N GLU A 34 14.34 -26.48 25.22
CA GLU A 34 14.20 -25.41 24.25
C GLU A 34 14.60 -25.98 22.89
N ASP A 35 13.67 -25.89 21.93
CA ASP A 35 13.77 -26.45 20.59
C ASP A 35 15.08 -26.00 19.92
N GLN A 36 16.10 -26.86 20.00
CA GLN A 36 17.41 -26.70 19.35
C GLN A 36 17.28 -26.64 17.82
N ASN A 37 16.09 -26.88 17.28
CA ASN A 37 15.77 -26.84 15.86
C ASN A 37 15.12 -25.52 15.44
N THR A 38 14.97 -24.54 16.33
CA THR A 38 14.54 -23.20 15.95
C THR A 38 15.63 -22.61 15.05
N PRO A 39 15.37 -22.34 13.76
CA PRO A 39 16.37 -21.73 12.90
C PRO A 39 16.75 -20.38 13.50
N VAL A 40 18.00 -20.27 13.94
CA VAL A 40 18.57 -18.98 14.34
C VAL A 40 18.51 -18.11 13.09
N ILE A 41 17.56 -17.18 13.03
CA ILE A 41 17.53 -16.13 12.01
C ILE A 41 18.73 -15.23 12.32
N ARG A 42 19.89 -15.64 11.80
CA ARG A 42 21.08 -14.81 11.82
C ARG A 42 20.86 -13.72 10.77
N ASP A 43 20.98 -12.48 11.25
CA ASP A 43 20.95 -11.24 10.50
C ASP A 43 19.59 -10.90 9.87
N VAL A 44 18.68 -10.38 10.70
CA VAL A 44 17.56 -9.57 10.20
C VAL A 44 18.18 -8.30 9.58
N ILE A 45 18.36 -8.31 8.26
CA ILE A 45 18.72 -7.10 7.52
C ILE A 45 17.57 -6.11 7.74
N PRO A 46 17.80 -4.96 8.40
CA PRO A 46 16.74 -3.98 8.60
C PRO A 46 16.22 -3.53 7.24
N LEU A 47 14.91 -3.64 7.02
CA LEU A 47 14.30 -3.15 5.80
C LEU A 47 14.55 -1.65 5.68
N PRO A 48 14.93 -1.15 4.49
CA PRO A 48 15.02 0.28 4.27
C PRO A 48 13.70 0.96 4.66
N GLN A 49 13.75 2.03 5.46
CA GLN A 49 12.53 2.67 6.00
C GLN A 49 11.61 3.20 4.89
N ASN A 50 12.18 3.60 3.75
CA ASN A 50 11.41 4.03 2.58
C ASN A 50 10.58 2.91 1.95
N TRP A 51 10.83 1.64 2.26
CA TRP A 51 10.00 0.52 1.78
C TRP A 51 8.70 0.39 2.58
N LEU A 52 8.64 0.99 3.76
CA LEU A 52 7.46 1.02 4.61
C LEU A 52 6.67 2.33 4.46
N ASP A 53 7.11 3.23 3.58
CA ASP A 53 6.42 4.49 3.33
C ASP A 53 5.08 4.26 2.61
N ALA A 54 4.01 4.43 3.36
CA ALA A 54 2.64 4.33 2.85
C ALA A 54 2.19 5.61 2.14
N SER A 55 2.99 6.67 2.12
CA SER A 55 2.61 7.95 1.53
C SER A 55 2.27 7.79 0.03
N PRO A 56 1.18 8.42 -0.43
CA PRO A 56 0.88 8.52 -1.85
C PRO A 56 2.05 9.11 -2.64
N VAL A 57 2.45 8.45 -3.74
CA VAL A 57 3.58 8.89 -4.58
C VAL A 57 3.33 10.28 -5.16
N ARG A 58 2.08 10.64 -5.40
CA ARG A 58 1.65 11.93 -5.97
C ARG A 58 0.93 12.84 -4.98
N GLY A 59 0.97 12.52 -3.69
CA GLY A 59 0.29 13.28 -2.65
C GLY A 59 -1.23 13.11 -2.65
N LYS A 60 -1.94 14.12 -2.16
CA LYS A 60 -3.41 14.12 -2.10
C LYS A 60 -4.01 14.56 -3.43
N PRO A 61 -5.18 14.05 -3.82
CA PRO A 61 -5.91 14.56 -4.97
C PRO A 61 -6.24 16.05 -4.81
N GLN A 62 -5.79 16.87 -5.75
CA GLN A 62 -6.05 18.30 -5.76
C GLN A 62 -5.86 18.90 -7.16
N LEU A 63 -6.49 20.04 -7.40
CA LEU A 63 -6.29 20.89 -8.58
C LEU A 63 -5.52 22.17 -8.21
N THR A 64 -4.55 22.03 -7.32
CA THR A 64 -3.66 23.10 -6.91
C THR A 64 -2.22 22.71 -7.18
N PHE A 65 -1.42 23.69 -7.60
CA PHE A 65 -0.01 23.47 -7.92
C PHE A 65 0.87 24.51 -7.24
N TYR A 66 2.13 24.14 -7.02
CA TYR A 66 3.12 25.05 -6.48
C TYR A 66 3.88 25.76 -7.60
N LEU A 67 3.98 27.08 -7.50
CA LEU A 67 4.82 27.89 -8.37
C LEU A 67 5.64 28.84 -7.51
N THR A 68 6.97 28.79 -7.66
CA THR A 68 7.90 29.62 -6.87
C THR A 68 7.59 29.60 -5.36
N GLN A 69 7.29 28.42 -4.81
CA GLN A 69 6.95 28.18 -3.39
C GLN A 69 5.55 28.61 -2.93
N PHE A 70 4.75 29.23 -3.79
CA PHE A 70 3.36 29.59 -3.48
C PHE A 70 2.41 28.56 -4.07
N LEU A 71 1.31 28.31 -3.35
CA LEU A 71 0.22 27.45 -3.81
C LEU A 71 -0.76 28.31 -4.62
N TYR A 72 -1.05 27.89 -5.85
CA TYR A 72 -1.99 28.56 -6.72
C TYR A 72 -3.19 27.68 -7.05
N LYS A 73 -4.33 28.34 -7.23
CA LYS A 73 -5.55 27.77 -7.80
C LYS A 73 -5.62 28.09 -9.29
N CYS A 74 -6.19 27.19 -10.08
CA CYS A 74 -6.29 27.37 -11.52
C CYS A 74 -7.08 28.63 -11.89
N ASN A 75 -8.20 28.89 -11.21
CA ASN A 75 -9.06 30.04 -11.45
C ASN A 75 -8.40 31.40 -11.11
N GLU A 76 -7.28 31.42 -10.38
CA GLU A 76 -6.56 32.66 -10.06
C GLU A 76 -5.82 33.21 -11.28
N CYS A 77 -5.31 32.34 -12.17
CA CYS A 77 -4.73 32.76 -13.45
C CYS A 77 -5.76 32.77 -14.59
N HIS A 78 -6.76 31.89 -14.53
CA HIS A 78 -7.75 31.70 -15.58
C HIS A 78 -9.08 32.43 -15.25
N ILE A 79 -9.01 33.73 -15.01
CA ILE A 79 -10.16 34.55 -14.60
C ILE A 79 -11.16 34.73 -15.76
N ASP A 80 -10.65 34.93 -16.98
CA ASP A 80 -11.44 35.27 -18.18
C ASP A 80 -11.84 34.06 -19.05
N LEU A 81 -11.45 32.84 -18.67
CA LEU A 81 -11.71 31.62 -19.44
C LEU A 81 -12.97 30.87 -19.01
N LYS A 82 -13.72 31.43 -18.04
CA LYS A 82 -14.98 30.86 -17.54
C LYS A 82 -16.07 31.02 -18.58
N THR A 83 -16.07 30.10 -19.53
CA THR A 83 -17.08 30.01 -20.57
C THR A 83 -18.09 28.93 -20.17
N PRO A 84 -19.35 29.02 -20.63
CA PRO A 84 -20.29 27.93 -20.45
C PRO A 84 -19.70 26.62 -20.97
N THR A 85 -19.98 25.49 -20.30
CA THR A 85 -19.36 24.18 -20.58
C THR A 85 -19.55 23.69 -22.02
N TYR A 86 -20.53 24.23 -22.76
CA TYR A 86 -20.77 23.91 -24.17
C TYR A 86 -19.92 24.74 -25.17
N GLU A 87 -19.16 25.74 -24.70
CA GLU A 87 -18.26 26.56 -25.54
C GLU A 87 -16.76 26.35 -25.24
N CYS A 88 -16.39 25.34 -24.45
CA CYS A 88 -15.00 25.10 -24.03
C CYS A 88 -14.01 25.01 -25.21
N ASP A 89 -14.43 24.44 -26.33
CA ASP A 89 -13.59 24.29 -27.54
C ASP A 89 -13.42 25.61 -28.33
N LYS A 90 -14.28 26.60 -28.11
CA LYS A 90 -14.36 27.82 -28.94
C LYS A 90 -13.46 28.95 -28.44
N TYR A 91 -13.24 29.02 -27.12
CA TYR A 91 -12.49 30.13 -26.49
C TYR A 91 -11.18 29.70 -25.86
N VAL A 92 -10.99 28.41 -25.57
CA VAL A 92 -9.68 27.94 -25.15
C VAL A 92 -8.88 27.62 -26.40
N LYS A 93 -8.39 28.68 -27.05
CA LYS A 93 -7.23 28.54 -27.94
C LYS A 93 -6.12 27.99 -27.06
N MET A 94 -5.82 26.70 -27.19
CA MET A 94 -4.53 26.14 -26.78
C MET A 94 -3.49 27.13 -27.30
N PRO A 95 -2.76 27.86 -26.45
CA PRO A 95 -1.84 28.86 -26.95
C PRO A 95 -0.85 28.11 -27.83
N THR A 96 -0.90 28.34 -29.14
CA THR A 96 0.14 27.88 -30.06
C THR A 96 1.49 28.49 -29.69
N ALA A 97 1.49 29.49 -28.80
CA ALA A 97 2.66 30.05 -28.15
C ALA A 97 2.50 30.08 -26.63
N PHE A 98 3.24 29.20 -25.96
CA PHE A 98 4.08 29.33 -24.74
C PHE A 98 4.16 30.66 -23.95
N HIS A 99 3.13 31.50 -23.91
CA HIS A 99 3.07 32.71 -23.09
C HIS A 99 2.01 32.54 -22.00
N LEU A 100 2.29 31.63 -21.07
CA LEU A 100 1.56 31.58 -19.82
C LEU A 100 2.22 32.53 -18.83
N PRO A 101 1.45 33.32 -18.06
CA PRO A 101 1.99 34.05 -16.92
C PRO A 101 2.80 33.08 -16.05
N LEU A 102 4.01 33.50 -15.66
CA LEU A 102 4.85 32.80 -14.68
C LEU A 102 5.34 31.38 -15.08
N GLY A 103 5.18 30.96 -16.33
CA GLY A 103 5.73 29.67 -16.81
C GLY A 103 4.94 28.43 -16.36
N ALA A 104 3.68 28.59 -15.95
CA ALA A 104 2.79 27.47 -15.66
C ALA A 104 2.60 26.56 -16.89
N HIS A 105 2.24 25.29 -16.65
CA HIS A 105 1.93 24.28 -17.68
C HIS A 105 3.08 23.89 -18.64
N ARG A 106 4.32 24.37 -18.42
CA ARG A 106 5.48 24.05 -19.29
C ARG A 106 5.93 22.59 -19.24
N ASP A 107 5.72 21.94 -18.11
CA ASP A 107 6.19 20.56 -17.87
C ASP A 107 5.09 19.51 -18.10
N MET A 108 3.97 19.91 -18.73
CA MET A 108 2.86 19.01 -18.99
C MET A 108 3.10 18.17 -20.24
N VAL A 109 3.49 16.92 -20.04
CA VAL A 109 3.59 15.91 -21.09
C VAL A 109 2.31 15.09 -21.13
N PHE A 110 1.62 15.14 -22.26
CA PHE A 110 0.41 14.36 -22.49
C PHE A 110 0.76 13.05 -23.22
N ASN A 111 0.29 11.93 -22.66
CA ASN A 111 0.32 10.60 -23.26
C ASN A 111 -0.79 9.75 -22.62
N HIS A 112 -2.04 10.18 -22.82
CA HIS A 112 -3.25 9.53 -22.29
C HIS A 112 -4.17 9.07 -23.44
N GLY A 113 -3.59 8.67 -24.57
CA GLY A 113 -4.33 8.15 -25.73
C GLY A 113 -5.23 9.22 -26.37
N ILE A 114 -6.54 9.03 -26.30
CA ILE A 114 -7.52 9.98 -26.88
C ILE A 114 -7.77 11.21 -25.99
N ASN A 115 -7.38 11.16 -24.70
CA ASN A 115 -7.63 12.23 -23.72
C ASN A 115 -6.45 13.19 -23.61
N MET A 116 -6.17 13.89 -24.71
CA MET A 116 -4.99 14.75 -24.87
C MET A 116 -5.30 16.25 -24.74
N ARG A 117 -6.53 16.60 -24.39
CA ARG A 117 -6.98 17.99 -24.20
C ARG A 117 -7.38 18.20 -22.75
N CYS A 118 -7.10 19.40 -22.22
CA CYS A 118 -7.34 19.74 -20.82
C CYS A 118 -8.80 19.51 -20.41
N PHE A 119 -9.76 19.94 -21.23
CA PHE A 119 -11.18 19.90 -20.89
C PHE A 119 -11.88 18.58 -21.19
N ASN A 120 -11.15 17.55 -21.61
CA ASN A 120 -11.69 16.19 -21.53
C ASN A 120 -11.92 15.77 -20.07
N CYS A 121 -11.17 16.38 -19.15
CA CYS A 121 -11.17 16.07 -17.73
C CYS A 121 -11.56 17.29 -16.88
N HIS A 122 -10.95 18.45 -17.14
CA HIS A 122 -11.18 19.66 -16.35
C HIS A 122 -12.45 20.38 -16.79
N ASN A 123 -13.15 20.97 -15.83
CA ASN A 123 -14.31 21.80 -16.10
C ASN A 123 -13.87 23.20 -16.56
N CYS A 124 -14.20 23.59 -17.79
CA CYS A 124 -13.80 24.90 -18.33
C CYS A 124 -14.55 26.08 -17.70
N ALA A 125 -15.73 25.84 -17.12
CA ALA A 125 -16.51 26.88 -16.41
C ALA A 125 -15.98 27.09 -14.98
N ASN A 126 -15.34 26.06 -14.41
CA ASN A 126 -14.79 26.08 -13.07
C ASN A 126 -13.55 25.17 -12.98
N LEU A 127 -12.35 25.73 -13.14
CA LEU A 127 -11.12 24.94 -13.23
C LEU A 127 -10.66 24.32 -11.91
N GLU A 128 -11.37 24.62 -10.81
CA GLU A 128 -11.19 23.95 -9.52
C GLU A 128 -11.96 22.63 -9.43
N THR A 129 -12.72 22.27 -10.49
CA THR A 129 -13.46 21.02 -10.57
C THR A 129 -13.17 20.28 -11.88
N TYR A 130 -13.52 19.01 -11.89
CA TYR A 130 -13.64 18.21 -13.10
C TYR A 130 -15.09 18.23 -13.59
N ILE A 131 -15.34 17.70 -14.78
CA ILE A 131 -16.67 17.67 -15.39
C ILE A 131 -17.13 16.24 -15.68
N ASP A 132 -18.36 15.90 -15.32
CA ASP A 132 -18.99 14.63 -15.70
C ASP A 132 -19.62 14.71 -17.10
N TYR A 133 -20.16 13.61 -17.62
CA TYR A 133 -20.75 13.54 -18.96
C TYR A 133 -22.02 14.36 -19.13
N ASP A 134 -22.77 14.57 -18.05
CA ASP A 134 -23.98 15.40 -18.01
C ASP A 134 -23.66 16.89 -17.77
N GLY A 135 -22.37 17.24 -17.67
CA GLY A 135 -21.91 18.61 -17.38
C GLY A 135 -21.89 18.96 -15.89
N SER A 136 -22.27 18.03 -15.00
CA SER A 136 -22.15 18.24 -13.56
C SER A 136 -20.69 18.33 -13.09
N GLU A 137 -20.47 19.05 -11.99
CA GLU A 137 -19.14 19.19 -11.41
C GLU A 137 -18.74 17.95 -10.61
N ILE A 138 -17.50 17.50 -10.81
CA ILE A 138 -16.85 16.49 -9.98
C ILE A 138 -15.78 17.21 -9.13
N PRO A 139 -15.84 17.10 -7.79
CA PRO A 139 -14.84 17.71 -6.91
C PRO A 139 -13.40 17.27 -7.19
N ALA A 140 -12.44 18.20 -7.01
CA ALA A 140 -11.00 17.96 -7.24
C ALA A 140 -10.42 16.83 -6.36
N ASP A 141 -11.02 16.62 -5.19
CA ASP A 141 -10.64 15.59 -4.22
C ASP A 141 -11.29 14.22 -4.50
N ARG A 142 -12.04 14.09 -5.61
CA ARG A 142 -12.63 12.81 -6.03
C ARG A 142 -12.38 12.46 -7.51
N PRO A 143 -11.13 12.50 -8.00
CA PRO A 143 -10.78 12.09 -9.37
C PRO A 143 -11.25 10.68 -9.74
N VAL A 144 -11.48 9.78 -8.79
CA VAL A 144 -12.03 8.45 -9.11
C VAL A 144 -13.36 8.52 -9.88
N LEU A 145 -14.21 9.51 -9.55
CA LEU A 145 -15.49 9.73 -10.24
C LEU A 145 -15.29 10.26 -11.67
N LEU A 146 -14.19 10.96 -11.93
CA LEU A 146 -13.79 11.35 -13.28
C LEU A 146 -13.22 10.13 -14.02
N CYS A 147 -12.33 9.37 -13.41
CA CYS A 147 -11.64 8.25 -14.09
C CYS A 147 -12.62 7.14 -14.52
N ARG A 148 -13.65 6.85 -13.70
CA ARG A 148 -14.65 5.81 -14.00
C ARG A 148 -15.42 6.05 -15.30
N LYS A 149 -15.48 7.31 -15.77
CA LYS A 149 -16.14 7.70 -17.01
C LYS A 149 -15.66 6.84 -18.18
N CYS A 150 -14.34 6.68 -18.29
CA CYS A 150 -13.70 5.90 -19.35
C CYS A 150 -13.13 4.56 -18.85
N HIS A 151 -12.66 4.49 -17.59
CA HIS A 151 -12.00 3.32 -17.01
C HIS A 151 -12.94 2.50 -16.10
N GLY A 152 -14.12 2.14 -16.62
CA GLY A 152 -15.17 1.49 -15.84
C GLY A 152 -14.77 0.15 -15.20
N THR A 153 -14.05 -0.72 -15.93
CA THR A 153 -13.58 -2.01 -15.39
C THR A 153 -12.53 -1.81 -14.29
N THR A 154 -11.57 -0.92 -14.52
CA THR A 154 -10.56 -0.55 -13.51
C THR A 154 -11.22 0.05 -12.27
N TYR A 155 -12.23 0.91 -12.44
CA TYR A 155 -12.99 1.48 -11.33
C TYR A 155 -13.74 0.40 -10.53
N ARG A 156 -14.40 -0.55 -11.21
CA ARG A 156 -15.04 -1.69 -10.55
C ARG A 156 -14.04 -2.48 -9.70
N ASP A 157 -12.87 -2.78 -10.26
CA ASP A 157 -11.83 -3.54 -9.58
C ASP A 157 -11.22 -2.74 -8.41
N TRP A 158 -11.08 -1.43 -8.57
CA TRP A 158 -10.68 -0.51 -7.50
C TRP A 158 -11.72 -0.46 -6.37
N ALA A 159 -13.00 -0.35 -6.72
CA ALA A 159 -14.10 -0.33 -5.76
C ALA A 159 -14.14 -1.63 -4.94
N ALA A 160 -13.90 -2.77 -5.59
CA ALA A 160 -13.77 -4.07 -4.94
C ALA A 160 -12.46 -4.27 -4.15
N GLY A 161 -11.47 -3.37 -4.30
CA GLY A 161 -10.17 -3.46 -3.63
C GLY A 161 -9.16 -4.40 -4.32
N VAL A 162 -9.47 -4.87 -5.53
CA VAL A 162 -8.59 -5.69 -6.37
C VAL A 162 -7.55 -4.83 -7.10
N HIS A 163 -7.90 -3.57 -7.39
CA HIS A 163 -7.01 -2.62 -8.04
C HIS A 163 -6.65 -1.44 -7.11
N GLY A 164 -5.43 -0.91 -7.26
CA GLY A 164 -4.91 0.17 -6.44
C GLY A 164 -4.18 -0.33 -5.19
N ARG A 165 -3.94 0.60 -4.25
CA ARG A 165 -3.28 0.32 -2.97
C ARG A 165 -4.23 0.66 -1.84
N ILE A 166 -4.31 -0.23 -0.86
CA ILE A 166 -5.02 0.02 0.39
C ILE A 166 -3.99 0.08 1.52
N ASN A 167 -3.96 1.22 2.20
CA ASN A 167 -3.09 1.50 3.32
C ASN A 167 -3.82 1.28 4.65
N GLY A 168 -3.04 1.18 5.73
CA GLY A 168 -3.56 1.04 7.09
C GLY A 168 -3.74 -0.41 7.49
N TYR A 169 -4.73 -0.68 8.34
CA TYR A 169 -4.93 -1.99 8.94
C TYR A 169 -5.68 -2.93 8.00
N TRP A 170 -5.24 -4.19 7.94
CA TRP A 170 -6.01 -5.24 7.27
C TRP A 170 -7.26 -5.60 8.08
N ASP A 171 -7.15 -5.60 9.41
CA ASP A 171 -8.25 -5.74 10.36
C ASP A 171 -8.69 -4.35 10.84
N THR A 172 -9.87 -3.93 10.40
CA THR A 172 -10.43 -2.62 10.71
C THR A 172 -10.75 -2.44 12.20
N SER A 173 -10.76 -3.51 13.00
CA SER A 173 -10.85 -3.40 14.46
C SER A 173 -9.57 -2.83 15.08
N GLY A 174 -8.41 -3.04 14.43
CA GLY A 174 -7.11 -2.55 14.86
C GLY A 174 -6.80 -1.11 14.44
N GLY A 175 -7.57 -0.55 13.50
CA GLY A 175 -7.43 0.84 13.07
C GLY A 175 -8.00 1.12 11.68
N ALA A 176 -7.81 2.34 11.20
CA ALA A 176 -8.38 2.79 9.93
C ALA A 176 -7.67 2.17 8.72
N GLN A 177 -8.45 2.01 7.65
CA GLN A 177 -7.99 1.56 6.34
C GLN A 177 -8.28 2.68 5.33
N GLU A 178 -7.32 3.00 4.47
CA GLU A 178 -7.44 4.07 3.47
C GLU A 178 -7.14 3.51 2.07
N LYS A 179 -8.11 3.61 1.17
CA LYS A 179 -7.92 3.24 -0.23
C LYS A 179 -7.45 4.45 -1.02
N LEU A 180 -6.29 4.33 -1.67
CA LEU A 180 -5.76 5.42 -2.47
C LEU A 180 -6.53 5.58 -3.79
N GLU A 181 -6.62 6.82 -4.23
CA GLU A 181 -7.28 7.22 -5.47
C GLU A 181 -6.37 7.08 -6.70
N CYS A 182 -6.98 7.16 -7.88
CA CYS A 182 -6.30 6.87 -9.15
C CYS A 182 -5.06 7.76 -9.38
N ASN A 183 -5.19 9.07 -9.16
CA ASN A 183 -4.12 10.04 -9.40
C ASN A 183 -3.06 10.11 -8.29
N GLN A 184 -3.26 9.38 -7.19
CA GLN A 184 -2.27 9.26 -6.12
C GLN A 184 -1.11 8.34 -6.52
N CYS A 185 -1.35 7.48 -7.52
CA CYS A 185 -0.37 6.59 -8.13
C CYS A 185 -0.09 6.97 -9.59
N HIS A 186 -1.13 7.21 -10.39
CA HIS A 186 -1.02 7.52 -11.82
C HIS A 186 -0.87 9.02 -12.09
N ASN A 187 -0.07 9.40 -13.09
CA ASN A 187 -0.09 10.77 -13.62
C ASN A 187 -1.31 10.93 -14.56
N PRO A 188 -2.29 11.80 -14.28
CA PRO A 188 -3.45 11.96 -15.17
C PRO A 188 -3.11 12.48 -16.56
N HIS A 189 -1.91 13.01 -16.80
CA HIS A 189 -1.46 13.40 -18.15
C HIS A 189 -0.66 12.29 -18.83
N HIS A 190 -0.09 11.33 -18.09
CA HIS A 190 0.69 10.22 -18.60
C HIS A 190 0.55 9.00 -17.67
N PRO A 191 -0.62 8.34 -17.67
CA PRO A 191 -1.00 7.42 -16.59
C PRO A 191 -0.21 6.10 -16.61
N HIS A 192 0.34 5.71 -17.75
CA HIS A 192 1.04 4.43 -17.87
C HIS A 192 2.31 4.42 -17.01
N PHE A 193 2.51 3.34 -16.23
CA PHE A 193 3.74 3.17 -15.47
C PHE A 193 4.91 2.80 -16.39
N PRO A 194 6.12 3.33 -16.14
CA PRO A 194 7.30 2.83 -16.83
C PRO A 194 7.49 1.34 -16.54
N LEU A 195 7.92 0.58 -17.56
CA LEU A 195 8.23 -0.83 -17.38
C LEU A 195 9.39 -0.98 -16.40
N LEU A 196 9.23 -1.89 -15.42
CA LEU A 196 10.31 -2.25 -14.52
C LEU A 196 11.30 -3.16 -15.24
N VAL A 197 12.59 -2.87 -15.10
CA VAL A 197 13.65 -3.78 -15.54
C VAL A 197 13.71 -4.94 -14.55
N PRO A 198 13.53 -6.21 -14.99
CA PRO A 198 13.62 -7.35 -14.09
C PRO A 198 15.01 -7.42 -13.47
N ARG A 199 15.08 -7.67 -12.16
CA ARG A 199 16.36 -8.01 -11.53
C ARG A 199 16.82 -9.40 -11.99
N PRO A 200 18.13 -9.69 -11.95
CA PRO A 200 18.64 -11.03 -12.22
C PRO A 200 17.89 -12.09 -11.42
N PRO A 201 17.73 -13.32 -11.96
CA PRO A 201 17.07 -14.40 -11.25
C PRO A 201 17.76 -14.64 -9.89
N PRO A 202 17.00 -15.05 -8.87
CA PRO A 202 17.60 -15.36 -7.58
C PRO A 202 18.68 -16.42 -7.76
N SER A 203 19.82 -16.25 -7.09
CA SER A 203 20.83 -17.30 -7.04
C SER A 203 20.16 -18.53 -6.45
N GLN A 204 20.12 -19.63 -7.20
CA GLN A 204 19.64 -20.89 -6.65
C GLN A 204 20.50 -21.21 -5.43
N ALA A 205 19.88 -21.21 -4.25
CA ALA A 205 20.48 -21.89 -3.12
C ALA A 205 20.66 -23.33 -3.57
N ARG A 206 21.91 -23.78 -3.71
CA ARG A 206 22.18 -25.21 -3.84
C ARG A 206 21.75 -25.83 -2.53
N ILE A 207 20.47 -26.19 -2.42
CA ILE A 207 19.99 -27.09 -1.38
C ILE A 207 20.76 -28.38 -1.64
N PRO A 208 21.68 -28.81 -0.76
CA PRO A 208 22.34 -30.08 -0.95
C PRO A 208 21.25 -31.13 -1.06
N HIS A 209 21.23 -31.89 -2.16
CA HIS A 209 20.33 -33.02 -2.27
C HIS A 209 20.57 -33.91 -1.05
N ILE A 210 19.62 -33.91 -0.10
CA ILE A 210 19.60 -34.90 0.97
C ILE A 210 19.45 -36.22 0.25
N LYS A 211 20.53 -37.03 0.21
CA LYS A 211 20.45 -38.40 -0.31
C LYS A 211 19.34 -39.08 0.47
N LYS A 212 18.23 -39.39 -0.22
CA LYS A 212 17.11 -40.16 0.34
C LYS A 212 17.72 -41.40 0.99
N GLY A 213 17.61 -41.50 2.31
CA GLY A 213 18.01 -42.71 3.03
C GLY A 213 17.26 -43.90 2.43
N LYS A 214 17.95 -45.03 2.24
CA LYS A 214 17.31 -46.26 1.77
C LYS A 214 16.21 -46.61 2.77
N HIS A 215 14.95 -46.49 2.34
CA HIS A 215 13.86 -47.14 3.06
C HIS A 215 14.16 -48.63 3.07
N ARG A 216 14.41 -49.19 4.25
CA ARG A 216 14.39 -50.64 4.43
C ARG A 216 12.91 -51.02 4.41
N GLU A 217 12.52 -51.71 3.34
CA GLU A 217 11.26 -52.45 3.33
C GLU A 217 11.40 -53.53 4.42
N HIS A 218 10.48 -53.50 5.38
CA HIS A 218 10.32 -54.56 6.36
C HIS A 218 9.46 -55.63 5.69
N GLU A 219 10.06 -56.79 5.41
CA GLU A 219 9.37 -58.05 5.09
C GLU A 219 8.48 -58.52 6.23
#